data_AF-A0A3D2E191-F1
#
_entry.id   AF-A0A3D2E191-F1
#
_cell.length_a   1.000
_cell.length_b   1.000
_cell.length_c   1.000
_cell.angle_alpha   90.00
_cell.angle_beta   90.00
_cell.angle_gamma   90.00
#
_symmetry.space_group_name_H-M   'P 1'
#
loop_
_entity.id
_entity.type
_entity.pdbx_description
1 polymer ?
#
loop_
_entity_poly.entity_id
_entity_poly.type
_entity_poly.pdbx_seq_one_letter_code
_entity_poly.pdbx_strand_id
1 'polypeptide(L)' 'VLKTETGSAGPAAELIDKLSYDEVLGVIAGDNTIFVAVDSLEHVDMIRRRLEDLLEANRLY' A
#
# COMPACT_ATOMS: atom_id res chain seq x y z
N VAL A 1 -4.98 6.41 1.06
CA VAL A 1 -4.11 7.01 0.01
C VAL A 1 -2.70 7.00 0.53
N LEU A 2 -1.73 6.55 -0.26
CA LEU A 2 -0.32 6.50 0.12
C LEU A 2 0.48 7.51 -0.70
N LYS A 3 1.54 8.04 -0.09
CA LYS A 3 2.51 8.93 -0.73
C LYS A 3 3.84 8.22 -0.84
N THR A 4 4.52 8.44 -1.95
CA THR A 4 5.88 7.95 -2.21
C THR A 4 6.76 9.11 -2.65
N GLU A 5 8.05 8.85 -2.80
CA GLU A 5 8.93 9.71 -3.59
C GLU A 5 8.42 9.81 -5.05
N THR A 6 8.79 10.89 -5.72
CA THR A 6 8.50 11.13 -7.15
C THR A 6 8.93 9.93 -8.01
N GLY A 7 8.09 9.52 -8.96
CA GLY A 7 8.33 8.38 -9.84
C GLY A 7 8.29 7.00 -9.17
N SER A 8 8.03 6.91 -7.86
CA SER A 8 8.15 5.66 -7.09
C SER A 8 6.81 4.96 -6.83
N ALA A 9 5.68 5.59 -7.18
CA ALA A 9 4.37 5.00 -6.91
C ALA A 9 4.13 3.68 -7.65
N GLY A 10 4.61 3.56 -8.90
CA GLY A 10 4.46 2.32 -9.70
C GLY A 10 5.11 1.10 -9.03
N PRO A 11 6.43 1.12 -8.76
CA PRO A 11 7.11 0.00 -8.10
C PRO A 11 6.54 -0.34 -6.72
N ALA A 12 6.16 0.67 -5.92
CA ALA A 12 5.55 0.45 -4.61
C ALA A 12 4.15 -0.18 -4.71
N ALA A 13 3.34 0.25 -5.69
CA ALA A 13 2.04 -0.36 -5.98
C ALA A 13 2.16 -1.82 -6.42
N GLU A 14 3.14 -2.15 -7.27
CA GLU A 14 3.41 -3.53 -7.68
C GLU A 14 3.78 -4.42 -6.48
N LEU A 15 4.54 -3.90 -5.51
CA LEU A 15 4.81 -4.62 -4.27
C LEU A 15 3.52 -4.86 -3.49
N ILE A 16 2.66 -3.84 -3.33
CA ILE A 16 1.40 -3.96 -2.59
C ILE A 16 0.49 -5.01 -3.23
N ASP A 17 0.32 -5.00 -4.56
CA ASP A 17 -0.48 -6.01 -5.27
C ASP A 17 0.07 -7.43 -5.06
N LYS A 18 1.39 -7.60 -5.03
CA LYS A 18 2.03 -8.91 -4.79
C LYS A 18 1.81 -9.47 -3.38
N LEU A 19 1.48 -8.64 -2.39
CA LEU A 19 1.17 -9.11 -1.04
C LEU A 19 -0.15 -9.89 -0.99
N SER A 20 -1.03 -9.72 -1.98
CA SER A 20 -2.27 -10.49 -2.13
C SER A 20 -3.10 -10.51 -0.83
N TYR A 21 -3.24 -9.36 -0.18
CA TYR A 21 -4.15 -9.22 0.95
C TYR A 21 -5.59 -9.35 0.46
N ASP A 22 -6.34 -10.31 1.00
CA ASP A 22 -7.73 -10.59 0.59
C ASP A 22 -8.63 -9.34 0.70
N GLU A 23 -8.36 -8.46 1.67
CA GLU A 23 -9.13 -7.24 1.89
C GLU A 23 -8.80 -6.11 0.90
N VAL A 24 -7.75 -6.25 0.07
CA VAL A 24 -7.35 -5.28 -0.95
C VAL A 24 -7.88 -5.72 -2.32
N LEU A 25 -8.82 -4.95 -2.87
CA LEU A 25 -9.41 -5.21 -4.19
C LEU A 25 -8.44 -4.88 -5.34
N GLY A 26 -7.48 -4.00 -5.07
CA GLY A 26 -6.42 -3.59 -6.00
C GLY A 26 -5.91 -2.18 -5.71
N VAL A 27 -4.90 -1.78 -6.48
CA VAL A 27 -4.29 -0.44 -6.36
C VAL A 27 -4.23 0.30 -7.70
N ILE A 28 -4.18 1.63 -7.63
CA ILE A 28 -3.91 2.49 -8.78
C ILE A 28 -2.77 3.42 -8.41
N ALA A 29 -1.70 3.39 -9.19
CA ALA A 29 -0.55 4.28 -9.05
C ALA A 29 -0.63 5.47 -10.01
N GLY A 30 -0.41 6.66 -9.47
CA GLY A 30 0.01 7.83 -10.24
C GLY A 30 1.54 7.95 -10.27
N ASP A 31 2.06 9.17 -10.16
CA ASP A 31 3.51 9.42 -10.09
C ASP A 31 4.08 9.21 -8.67
N ASN A 32 3.50 9.89 -7.69
CA ASN A 32 3.94 9.88 -6.28
C ASN A 32 2.79 9.58 -5.30
N THR A 33 1.70 9.01 -5.81
CA THR A 33 0.46 8.79 -5.07
C THR A 33 -0.13 7.45 -5.48
N ILE A 34 -0.52 6.65 -4.49
CA ILE A 34 -1.19 5.36 -4.71
C ILE A 34 -2.56 5.40 -4.03
N PHE A 35 -3.59 5.02 -4.78
CA PHE A 35 -4.90 4.70 -4.23
C PHE A 35 -5.00 3.19 -4.00
N VAL A 36 -5.40 2.78 -2.80
CA VAL A 36 -5.61 1.38 -2.44
C VAL A 36 -7.11 1.21 -2.21
N ALA A 37 -7.74 0.35 -3.00
CA ALA A 37 -9.14 0.00 -2.84
C ALA A 37 -9.26 -1.15 -1.83
N VAL A 38 -9.96 -0.89 -0.72
CA VAL A 38 -10.24 -1.89 0.32
C VAL A 38 -11.71 -2.31 0.20
N ASP A 39 -11.97 -3.58 0.44
CA ASP A 39 -13.30 -4.21 0.27
C ASP A 39 -14.41 -3.63 1.18
N SER A 40 -14.03 -3.06 2.32
CA SER A 40 -14.94 -2.54 3.35
C SER A 40 -14.27 -1.45 4.21
N LEU A 41 -15.08 -0.64 4.88
CA LEU A 41 -14.58 0.43 5.75
C LEU A 41 -13.93 -0.13 7.02
N GLU A 42 -14.43 -1.25 7.51
CA GLU A 42 -13.95 -1.93 8.71
C GLU A 42 -12.51 -2.46 8.55
N HIS A 43 -12.12 -2.81 7.33
CA HIS A 43 -10.77 -3.31 7.04
C HIS A 43 -9.72 -2.21 6.79
N VAL A 44 -10.13 -0.94 6.62
CA VAL A 44 -9.21 0.16 6.27
C VAL A 44 -8.10 0.34 7.30
N ASP A 45 -8.43 0.36 8.60
CA ASP A 45 -7.43 0.55 9.66
C ASP A 45 -6.47 -0.64 9.77
N MET A 46 -6.95 -1.85 9.51
CA MET A 46 -6.13 -3.05 9.49
C MET A 46 -5.11 -3.00 8.36
N ILE A 47 -5.55 -2.70 7.14
CA ILE A 47 -4.69 -2.58 5.96
C ILE A 47 -3.68 -1.44 6.14
N ARG A 48 -4.11 -0.29 6.68
CA ARG A 48 -3.20 0.81 7.01
C ARG A 48 -2.05 0.35 7.90
N ARG A 49 -2.34 -0.36 9.00
CA ARG A 49 -1.32 -0.87 9.92
C ARG A 49 -0.38 -1.88 9.27
N ARG A 50 -0.91 -2.85 8.51
CA ARG A 50 -0.07 -3.81 7.76
C ARG A 50 0.94 -3.09 6.85
N LEU A 51 0.50 -2.03 6.17
CA LEU A 51 1.37 -1.23 5.29
C LEU A 51 2.37 -0.36 6.07
N GLU A 52 1.99 0.18 7.22
CA GLU A 52 2.91 0.89 8.13
C GLU A 52 4.00 -0.06 8.65
N ASP A 53 3.62 -1.28 9.09
CA ASP A 53 4.55 -2.30 9.60
C ASP A 53 5.61 -2.72 8.56
N LEU A 54 5.24 -2.78 7.27
CA LEU A 54 6.19 -3.08 6.19
C LEU A 54 7.29 -2.02 6.04
N LEU A 55 6.97 -0.75 6.32
CA LEU A 55 7.95 0.34 6.28
C LEU A 55 8.88 0.30 7.50
N GLU A 56 8.34 -0.05 8.67
CA GLU A 56 9.12 -0.15 9.91
C GLU A 56 10.05 -1.37 9.92
N ALA A 57 9.61 -2.52 9.41
CA ALA A 57 10.44 -3.71 9.25
C ALA A 57 11.70 -3.44 8.41
N ASN A 58 11.62 -2.49 7.48
CA ASN A 58 12.73 -2.07 6.61
C ASN A 58 13.69 -1.07 7.26
N ARG A 59 13.39 -0.53 8.46
CA ARG A 59 14.29 0.38 9.19
C ARG A 59 15.30 -0.33 10.11
N LEU A 60 15.18 -1.64 10.26
CA LEU A 60 16.05 -2.46 11.10
C LEU A 60 17.29 -2.99 10.36
N TYR A 61 17.49 -2.60 9.09
CA TYR A 61 18.63 -2.96 8.25
C TYR A 61 19.28 -1.72 7.63
#